data_AF-A0A0C1V039-F1
#
_entry.id   AF-A0A0C1V039-F1
#
_cell.length_a   1.000
_cell.length_b   1.000
_cell.length_c   1.000
_cell.angle_alpha   90.00
_cell.angle_beta   90.00
_cell.angle_gamma   90.00
#
_symmetry.space_group_name_H-M   'P 1'
#
loop_
_entity.id
_entity.type
_entity.pdbx_description
1 polymer ?
#
loop_
_entity_poly.entity_id
_entity_poly.type
_entity_poly.pdbx_seq_one_letter_code
_entity_poly.pdbx_strand_id
1 'polypeptide(L)'
;MPRTIVENDLGAMSFADAIDGTIVEFEDGDLVTGTVVRIDRDEVLLDIGFKSEGVIPSRELSIRNAVDPSEVVDLGEEIEALVLQKEDQDGRLVLSKKRAQYEKAWGRIEEVKESDGVVSGPVIEVVKGGLIIDIGLRGFVPASLVELRRVRDLDPYIGMDLEAKIIELDKNRNNVVLSRRAWLEETQKEQREEFLDNLQPGEKRSGVVSSVVSFGAFVDLGGMDGLIHVSELSWKHVDHPNSVVTVGDEVDVEVLEVDRERERISLSLKATQQDPWQEFADGHKVGELVYGRVTKLVPFGSFVQVGDGIEGLVHISEMSAHHVELPEQVVTPGEELWVKIIDLDLQRRRISLSIKQAAEGGVVAAEYQEAFGEHAYDEAGNFIGEFEYEAPVEGEESEAERAWREYYEEHGEEAYRQAVADYEESEQGEDTADGASVAEADAAAEEE
;
A
#
# COMPACT_ATOMS: atom_id res chain seq x y z
N MET A 1 57.24 71.40 -7.04
CA MET A 1 56.17 70.97 -7.95
C MET A 1 54.88 71.61 -7.48
N PRO A 2 54.13 72.36 -8.32
CA PRO A 2 52.84 72.90 -7.90
C PRO A 2 51.82 71.76 -7.82
N ARG A 3 50.92 71.81 -6.83
CA ARG A 3 49.80 70.85 -6.71
C ARG A 3 48.76 71.21 -7.76
N THR A 4 48.47 70.28 -8.67
CA THR A 4 47.34 70.34 -9.59
C THR A 4 46.06 70.16 -8.76
N ILE A 5 45.14 71.14 -8.78
CA ILE A 5 43.87 71.14 -8.02
C ILE A 5 42.66 71.02 -8.96
N VAL A 6 42.82 70.49 -10.16
CA VAL A 6 41.66 70.22 -11.02
C VAL A 6 41.93 68.97 -11.82
N GLU A 7 41.46 67.84 -11.27
CA GLU A 7 41.20 66.64 -12.05
C GLU A 7 39.89 66.89 -12.78
N ASN A 8 39.95 66.93 -14.12
CA ASN A 8 38.77 67.03 -14.94
C ASN A 8 38.18 65.63 -15.11
N ASP A 9 37.28 65.24 -14.19
CA ASP A 9 36.61 63.93 -14.20
C ASP A 9 35.57 63.78 -15.33
N LEU A 10 35.34 64.83 -16.13
CA LEU A 10 34.50 64.82 -17.31
C LEU A 10 35.39 64.92 -18.55
N GLY A 11 35.71 63.78 -19.17
CA GLY A 11 36.61 63.69 -20.34
C GLY A 11 36.27 64.63 -21.52
N ALA A 12 35.57 64.12 -22.54
CA ALA A 12 35.24 64.85 -23.79
C ALA A 12 33.71 65.03 -24.01
N MET A 13 32.92 64.84 -22.97
CA MET A 13 31.46 65.04 -23.01
C MET A 13 31.14 66.48 -22.59
N SER A 14 30.23 67.13 -23.31
CA SER A 14 29.78 68.46 -22.91
C SER A 14 28.99 68.35 -21.60
N PHE A 15 29.03 69.39 -20.76
CA PHE A 15 28.22 69.45 -19.54
C PHE A 15 26.71 69.29 -19.83
N ALA A 16 26.28 69.66 -21.04
CA ALA A 16 24.91 69.42 -21.51
C ALA A 16 24.63 67.93 -21.76
N ASP A 17 25.55 67.18 -22.38
CA ASP A 17 25.37 65.74 -22.63
C ASP A 17 25.40 64.91 -21.34
N ALA A 18 26.19 65.33 -20.34
CA ALA A 18 26.21 64.69 -19.02
C ALA A 18 24.92 64.95 -18.23
N ILE A 19 24.31 66.13 -18.40
CA ILE A 19 23.00 66.44 -17.81
C ILE A 19 21.89 65.71 -18.56
N ASP A 20 21.90 65.71 -19.90
CA ASP A 20 20.89 65.01 -20.71
C ASP A 20 20.91 63.50 -20.46
N GLY A 21 22.07 62.89 -20.22
CA GLY A 21 22.18 61.49 -19.79
C GLY A 21 21.70 61.22 -18.35
N THR A 22 21.47 62.26 -17.55
CA THR A 22 20.88 62.16 -16.19
C THR A 22 19.37 62.37 -16.22
N ILE A 23 18.81 62.90 -17.32
CA ILE A 23 17.36 63.04 -17.49
C ILE A 23 16.79 61.67 -17.80
N VAL A 24 16.21 61.04 -16.79
CA VAL A 24 15.52 59.76 -16.93
C VAL A 24 14.21 60.02 -17.67
N GLU A 25 14.11 59.59 -18.92
CA GLU A 25 12.85 59.59 -19.66
C GLU A 25 12.06 58.33 -19.29
N PHE A 26 10.79 58.48 -18.92
CA PHE A 26 9.92 57.36 -18.54
C PHE A 26 8.88 57.09 -19.63
N GLU A 27 8.66 55.83 -19.95
CA GLU A 27 7.60 55.31 -20.82
C GLU A 27 6.37 54.81 -20.05
N ASP A 28 5.19 54.83 -20.70
CA ASP A 28 3.99 54.22 -20.11
C ASP A 28 4.25 52.71 -20.00
N GLY A 29 4.16 52.17 -18.78
CA GLY A 29 4.54 50.79 -18.48
C GLY A 29 5.90 50.62 -17.80
N ASP A 30 6.69 51.69 -17.62
CA ASP A 30 7.97 51.58 -16.93
C ASP A 30 7.80 51.45 -15.40
N LEU A 31 8.68 50.65 -14.79
CA LEU A 31 8.81 50.53 -13.34
C LEU A 31 9.71 51.66 -12.83
N VAL A 32 9.18 52.49 -11.93
CA VAL A 32 9.90 53.62 -11.33
C VAL A 32 10.00 53.47 -9.83
N THR A 33 11.14 53.85 -9.27
CA THR A 33 11.33 53.99 -7.82
C THR A 33 11.10 55.44 -7.42
N GLY A 34 10.35 55.66 -6.34
CA GLY A 34 10.10 57.00 -5.83
C GLY A 34 9.96 57.03 -4.32
N THR A 35 10.32 58.16 -3.72
CA THR A 35 10.19 58.38 -2.28
C THR A 35 8.84 59.03 -1.97
N VAL A 36 8.11 58.51 -0.98
CA VAL A 36 6.84 59.08 -0.54
C VAL A 36 7.08 60.44 0.11
N VAL A 37 6.68 61.52 -0.56
CA VAL A 37 6.81 62.88 -0.04
C VAL A 37 5.58 63.32 0.76
N ARG A 38 4.39 62.83 0.36
CA ARG A 38 3.14 63.18 1.01
C ARG A 38 2.12 62.05 0.89
N ILE A 39 1.39 61.81 1.98
CA ILE A 39 0.29 60.84 2.04
C ILE A 39 -0.99 61.64 2.31
N ASP A 40 -1.88 61.68 1.33
CA ASP A 40 -3.24 62.17 1.49
C ASP A 40 -4.22 61.00 1.68
N ARG A 41 -5.49 61.30 1.95
CA ARG A 41 -6.52 60.26 2.18
C ARG A 41 -6.86 59.45 0.94
N ASP A 42 -6.78 60.07 -0.23
CA ASP A 42 -7.22 59.51 -1.51
C ASP A 42 -6.06 59.25 -2.49
N GLU A 43 -4.89 59.85 -2.26
CA GLU A 43 -3.71 59.79 -3.12
C GLU A 43 -2.41 59.86 -2.32
N VAL A 44 -1.35 59.24 -2.83
CA VAL A 44 0.01 59.32 -2.29
C VAL A 44 0.91 59.93 -3.34
N LEU A 45 1.68 60.94 -2.94
CA LEU A 45 2.64 61.63 -3.81
C LEU A 45 4.03 61.04 -3.62
N LEU A 46 4.65 60.68 -4.74
CA LEU A 46 6.00 60.19 -4.82
C LEU A 46 6.87 61.18 -5.59
N ASP A 47 8.05 61.42 -5.05
CA ASP A 47 9.14 62.00 -5.81
C ASP A 47 9.93 60.88 -6.50
N ILE A 48 9.84 60.83 -7.82
CA ILE A 48 10.55 59.87 -8.68
C ILE A 48 11.78 60.49 -9.35
N GLY A 49 12.20 61.71 -8.93
CA GLY A 49 13.33 62.41 -9.53
C GLY A 49 13.07 62.96 -10.94
N PHE A 50 11.80 63.06 -11.35
CA PHE A 50 11.39 63.62 -12.65
C PHE A 50 10.91 65.07 -12.53
N LYS A 51 10.59 65.71 -13.67
CA LYS A 51 10.05 67.09 -13.71
C LYS A 51 8.72 67.26 -12.96
N SER A 52 7.98 66.18 -12.73
CA SER A 52 6.68 66.14 -12.06
C SER A 52 6.64 65.05 -10.99
N GLU A 53 5.91 65.29 -9.91
CA GLU A 53 5.62 64.30 -8.87
C GLU A 53 4.67 63.22 -9.39
N GLY A 54 4.88 61.98 -8.97
CA GLY A 54 3.98 60.86 -9.25
C GLY A 54 2.85 60.78 -8.23
N VAL A 55 1.63 60.50 -8.68
CA VAL A 55 0.46 60.26 -7.83
C VAL A 55 0.08 58.79 -7.91
N ILE A 56 -0.04 58.13 -6.76
CA ILE A 56 -0.65 56.81 -6.62
C ILE A 56 -2.04 56.99 -6.00
N PRO A 57 -3.12 56.76 -6.74
CA PRO A 57 -4.46 56.71 -6.16
C PRO A 57 -4.55 55.62 -5.09
N SER A 58 -5.33 55.83 -4.03
CA SER A 58 -5.58 54.85 -2.96
C SER A 58 -6.04 53.48 -3.47
N ARG A 59 -6.72 53.43 -4.61
CA ARG A 59 -7.17 52.19 -5.28
C ARG A 59 -6.03 51.35 -5.87
N GLU A 60 -4.89 51.98 -6.14
CA GLU A 60 -3.70 51.39 -6.76
C GLU A 60 -2.57 51.16 -5.74
N LEU A 61 -2.82 51.39 -4.44
CA LEU A 61 -1.85 51.25 -3.36
C LEU A 61 -1.65 49.80 -2.89
N SER A 62 -2.69 48.96 -2.94
CA SER A 62 -2.64 47.60 -2.41
C SER A 62 -3.51 46.61 -3.18
N ILE A 63 -3.14 45.34 -3.10
CA ILE A 63 -3.90 44.19 -3.61
C ILE A 63 -5.18 43.96 -2.77
N ARG A 64 -5.15 44.31 -1.47
CA ARG A 64 -6.30 44.17 -0.55
C ARG A 64 -7.22 45.40 -0.65
N ASN A 65 -8.53 45.16 -0.70
CA ASN A 65 -9.53 46.24 -0.75
C ASN A 65 -9.61 46.97 0.60
N ALA A 66 -9.59 48.31 0.55
CA ALA A 66 -9.92 49.21 1.66
C ALA A 66 -8.95 49.18 2.86
N VAL A 67 -7.66 49.39 2.60
CA VAL A 67 -6.70 49.77 3.65
C VAL A 67 -6.42 51.27 3.51
N ASP A 68 -6.39 52.00 4.62
CA ASP A 68 -6.03 53.42 4.62
C ASP A 68 -4.59 53.60 4.09
N PRO A 69 -4.32 54.58 3.21
CA PRO A 69 -2.99 54.79 2.63
C PRO A 69 -1.88 54.94 3.67
N SER A 70 -2.20 55.50 4.85
CA SER A 70 -1.27 55.70 5.96
C SER A 70 -0.86 54.42 6.71
N GLU A 71 -1.54 53.29 6.48
CA GLU A 71 -1.14 51.99 7.05
C GLU A 71 -0.34 51.14 6.04
N VAL A 72 -0.28 51.57 4.78
CA VAL A 72 0.36 50.84 3.66
C VAL A 72 1.71 51.44 3.29
N VAL A 73 1.90 52.75 3.52
CA VAL A 73 3.13 53.46 3.23
C VAL A 73 3.45 54.48 4.32
N ASP A 74 4.74 54.65 4.62
CA ASP A 74 5.26 55.68 5.53
C ASP A 74 5.84 56.88 4.76
N LEU A 75 5.81 58.08 5.37
CA LEU A 75 6.45 59.27 4.81
C LEU A 75 7.97 59.05 4.72
N GLY A 76 8.52 59.22 3.52
CA GLY A 76 9.94 58.98 3.23
C GLY A 76 10.28 57.52 2.87
N GLU A 77 9.29 56.63 2.76
CA GLU A 77 9.50 55.28 2.25
C GLU A 77 9.81 55.31 0.75
N GLU A 78 10.80 54.54 0.31
CA GLU A 78 11.07 54.32 -1.11
C GLU A 78 10.19 53.17 -1.61
N ILE A 79 9.37 53.45 -2.62
CA ILE A 79 8.41 52.50 -3.17
C ILE A 79 8.57 52.39 -4.69
N GLU A 80 8.43 51.16 -5.18
CA GLU A 80 8.40 50.84 -6.61
C GLU A 80 6.96 50.95 -7.12
N ALA A 81 6.75 51.67 -8.22
CA ALA A 81 5.44 51.82 -8.84
C ALA A 81 5.55 51.82 -10.37
N LEU A 82 4.51 51.34 -11.05
CA LEU A 82 4.47 51.29 -12.51
C LEU A 82 3.74 52.51 -13.07
N VAL A 83 4.30 53.14 -14.11
CA VAL A 83 3.72 54.31 -14.78
C VAL A 83 2.51 53.88 -15.61
N LEU A 84 1.30 54.29 -15.19
CA LEU A 84 0.06 54.04 -15.95
C LEU A 84 -0.18 55.09 -17.03
N GLN A 85 0.11 56.35 -16.70
CA GLN A 85 -0.14 57.47 -17.60
C GLN A 85 0.87 58.58 -17.33
N LYS A 86 1.59 59.01 -18.37
CA LYS A 86 2.60 60.08 -18.30
C LYS A 86 2.06 61.46 -17.90
N GLU A 87 0.88 61.83 -18.40
CA GLU A 87 0.31 63.15 -18.19
C GLU A 87 -1.22 63.04 -18.07
N ASP A 88 -1.74 63.19 -16.85
CA ASP A 88 -3.15 63.54 -16.63
C ASP A 88 -3.37 65.04 -16.91
N GLN A 89 -4.61 65.53 -16.80
CA GLN A 89 -5.01 66.93 -17.07
C GLN A 89 -4.21 67.99 -16.29
N ASP A 90 -3.55 67.59 -15.21
CA ASP A 90 -2.71 68.43 -14.34
C ASP A 90 -1.19 68.24 -14.53
N GLY A 91 -0.75 67.47 -15.54
CA GLY A 91 0.68 67.24 -15.83
C GLY A 91 1.41 66.36 -14.81
N ARG A 92 0.65 65.53 -14.07
CA ARG A 92 1.15 64.58 -13.07
C ARG A 92 1.19 63.17 -13.64
N LEU A 93 2.14 62.38 -13.17
CA LEU A 93 2.31 60.97 -13.52
C LEU A 93 1.41 60.11 -12.65
N VAL A 94 0.55 59.28 -13.25
CA VAL A 94 -0.27 58.32 -12.49
C VAL A 94 0.49 57.02 -12.37
N LEU A 95 0.75 56.61 -11.13
CA LEU A 95 1.54 55.44 -10.79
C LEU A 95 0.67 54.37 -10.11
N SER A 96 1.08 53.10 -10.20
CA SER A 96 0.42 52.00 -9.49
C SER A 96 1.42 51.10 -8.76
N LYS A 97 1.33 51.08 -7.42
CA LYS A 97 2.07 50.14 -6.55
C LYS A 97 1.55 48.72 -6.74
N LYS A 98 0.23 48.56 -6.92
CA LYS A 98 -0.43 47.27 -7.16
C LYS A 98 0.09 46.58 -8.41
N ARG A 99 0.24 47.29 -9.54
CA ARG A 99 0.75 46.73 -10.80
C ARG A 99 2.22 46.37 -10.72
N ALA A 100 3.04 47.20 -10.07
CA ALA A 100 4.45 46.89 -9.80
C ALA A 100 4.62 45.61 -8.97
N GLN A 101 3.81 45.44 -7.92
CA GLN A 101 3.82 44.21 -7.11
C GLN A 101 3.46 42.97 -7.94
N TYR A 102 2.53 43.09 -8.89
CA TYR A 102 2.15 41.99 -9.77
C TYR A 102 3.28 41.55 -10.70
N GLU A 103 4.01 42.48 -11.32
CA GLU A 103 5.14 42.11 -12.19
C GLU A 103 6.28 41.47 -11.40
N LYS A 104 6.59 41.99 -10.21
CA LYS A 104 7.62 41.43 -9.33
C LYS A 104 7.24 40.05 -8.82
N ALA A 105 5.98 39.87 -8.41
CA ALA A 105 5.45 38.56 -8.07
C ALA A 105 5.52 37.62 -9.26
N TRP A 106 5.28 38.10 -10.48
CA TRP A 106 5.43 37.28 -11.68
C TRP A 106 6.86 36.82 -11.91
N GLY A 107 7.83 37.73 -11.84
CA GLY A 107 9.25 37.39 -11.98
C GLY A 107 9.70 36.36 -10.94
N ARG A 108 9.28 36.52 -9.68
CA ARG A 108 9.55 35.55 -8.61
C ARG A 108 8.95 34.18 -8.92
N ILE A 109 7.71 34.13 -9.39
CA ILE A 109 7.03 32.85 -9.69
C ILE A 109 7.62 32.17 -10.93
N GLU A 110 8.11 32.93 -11.92
CA GLU A 110 8.83 32.41 -13.08
C GLU A 110 10.17 31.78 -12.67
N GLU A 111 10.94 32.45 -11.80
CA GLU A 111 12.19 31.93 -11.23
C GLU A 111 11.97 30.68 -10.36
N VAL A 112 10.90 30.66 -9.54
CA VAL A 112 10.54 29.49 -8.73
C VAL A 112 10.12 28.32 -9.62
N LYS A 113 9.44 28.56 -10.74
CA LYS A 113 9.11 27.48 -11.68
C LYS A 113 10.36 26.91 -12.37
N GLU A 114 11.31 27.76 -12.76
CA GLU A 114 12.55 27.30 -13.41
C GLU A 114 13.44 26.48 -12.46
N SER A 115 13.43 26.83 -11.17
CA SER A 115 14.10 26.08 -10.10
C SER A 115 13.28 24.90 -9.55
N ASP A 116 12.12 24.61 -10.15
CA ASP A 116 11.19 23.55 -9.71
C ASP A 116 10.79 23.66 -8.23
N GLY A 117 10.78 24.89 -7.71
CA GLY A 117 10.59 25.21 -6.31
C GLY A 117 9.13 25.22 -5.85
N VAL A 118 8.96 25.32 -4.53
CA VAL A 118 7.67 25.34 -3.85
C VAL A 118 7.24 26.77 -3.52
N VAL A 119 5.93 27.00 -3.61
CA VAL A 119 5.29 28.24 -3.17
C VAL A 119 4.34 27.95 -2.02
N SER A 120 4.28 28.87 -1.07
CA SER A 120 3.38 28.78 0.09
C SER A 120 2.48 30.01 0.16
N GLY A 121 1.25 29.81 0.62
CA GLY A 121 0.32 30.92 0.81
C GLY A 121 -1.03 30.52 1.40
N PRO A 122 -1.80 31.47 1.92
CA PRO A 122 -3.09 31.21 2.53
C PRO A 122 -4.17 30.97 1.48
N VAL A 123 -5.08 30.02 1.76
CA VAL A 123 -6.29 29.80 0.94
C VAL A 123 -7.27 30.95 1.16
N ILE A 124 -7.56 31.67 0.08
CA ILE A 124 -8.52 32.79 0.06
C ILE A 124 -9.95 32.26 -0.04
N GLU A 125 -10.20 31.35 -0.98
CA GLU A 125 -11.55 30.96 -1.39
C GLU A 125 -11.58 29.52 -1.92
N VAL A 126 -12.69 28.80 -1.65
CA VAL A 126 -12.98 27.48 -2.22
C VAL A 126 -13.97 27.66 -3.38
N VAL A 127 -13.62 27.12 -4.55
CA VAL A 127 -14.51 27.07 -5.72
C VAL A 127 -14.90 25.62 -6.02
N LYS A 128 -15.97 25.41 -6.80
CA LYS A 128 -16.49 24.07 -7.13
C LYS A 128 -15.47 23.10 -7.75
N GLY A 129 -14.36 23.62 -8.29
CA GLY A 129 -13.30 22.83 -8.92
C GLY A 129 -11.98 22.79 -8.15
N GLY A 130 -11.83 23.50 -7.03
CA GLY A 130 -10.52 23.65 -6.38
C GLY A 130 -10.43 24.76 -5.34
N LEU A 131 -9.19 25.09 -4.96
CA LEU A 131 -8.84 26.11 -3.97
C LEU A 131 -8.15 27.28 -4.66
N ILE A 132 -8.43 28.50 -4.22
CA ILE A 132 -7.69 29.71 -4.61
C ILE A 132 -6.74 30.08 -3.48
N ILE A 133 -5.44 30.14 -3.77
CA ILE A 133 -4.36 30.45 -2.83
C ILE A 133 -3.73 31.80 -3.19
N ASP A 134 -3.40 32.60 -2.18
CA ASP A 134 -2.60 33.83 -2.36
C ASP A 134 -1.11 33.53 -2.23
N ILE A 135 -0.39 33.47 -3.34
CA ILE A 135 1.08 33.33 -3.34
C ILE A 135 1.79 34.65 -3.73
N GLY A 136 1.09 35.78 -3.58
CA GLY A 136 1.41 37.07 -4.23
C GLY A 136 0.74 37.23 -5.60
N LEU A 137 0.24 36.12 -6.14
CA LEU A 137 -0.67 36.02 -7.28
C LEU A 137 -1.79 35.05 -6.93
N ARG A 138 -2.86 35.03 -7.73
CA ARG A 138 -3.95 34.07 -7.55
C ARG A 138 -3.52 32.70 -8.08
N GLY A 139 -3.17 31.81 -7.16
CA GLY A 139 -2.94 30.40 -7.43
C GLY A 139 -4.25 29.63 -7.41
N PHE A 140 -4.42 28.68 -8.33
CA PHE A 140 -5.54 27.76 -8.39
C PHE A 140 -5.03 26.33 -8.18
N VAL A 141 -5.53 25.65 -7.17
CA VAL A 141 -5.26 24.23 -6.92
C VAL A 141 -6.49 23.42 -7.27
N PRO A 142 -6.46 22.60 -8.32
CA PRO A 142 -7.56 21.69 -8.63
C PRO A 142 -7.84 20.75 -7.45
N ALA A 143 -9.11 20.46 -7.16
CA ALA A 143 -9.51 19.59 -6.05
C ALA A 143 -8.81 18.20 -6.06
N SER A 144 -8.51 17.68 -7.26
CA SER A 144 -7.79 16.41 -7.43
C SER A 144 -6.29 16.47 -7.12
N LEU A 145 -5.74 17.68 -7.01
CA LEU A 145 -4.31 17.95 -6.78
C LEU A 145 -4.04 18.55 -5.39
N VAL A 146 -5.06 18.58 -4.51
CA VAL A 146 -4.93 19.06 -3.12
C VAL A 146 -4.32 17.99 -2.22
N GLU A 147 -4.76 16.74 -2.36
CA GLU A 147 -4.29 15.60 -1.54
C GLU A 147 -4.15 14.33 -2.36
N LEU A 148 -3.40 13.35 -1.82
CA LEU A 148 -3.26 12.01 -2.37
C LEU A 148 -4.58 11.23 -2.36
N ARG A 149 -5.45 11.49 -1.38
CA ARG A 149 -6.80 10.91 -1.28
C ARG A 149 -7.86 11.92 -1.72
N ARG A 150 -8.95 11.41 -2.31
CA ARG A 150 -10.10 12.24 -2.66
C ARG A 150 -10.82 12.72 -1.40
N VAL A 151 -10.59 13.96 -1.02
CA VAL A 151 -11.37 14.68 -0.01
C VAL A 151 -12.70 15.12 -0.58
N ARG A 152 -13.78 14.91 0.18
CA ARG A 152 -15.13 15.33 -0.17
C ARG A 152 -15.42 16.78 0.21
N ASP A 153 -14.72 17.28 1.23
CA ASP A 153 -14.91 18.61 1.79
C ASP A 153 -13.60 19.40 1.71
N LEU A 154 -13.67 20.60 1.11
CA LEU A 154 -12.54 21.51 0.90
C LEU A 154 -12.61 22.75 1.80
N ASP A 155 -13.75 22.96 2.46
CA ASP A 155 -14.00 24.04 3.42
C ASP A 155 -12.99 24.14 4.57
N PRO A 156 -12.44 23.03 5.13
CA PRO A 156 -11.47 23.13 6.22
C PRO A 156 -10.19 23.87 5.83
N TYR A 157 -9.87 23.95 4.54
CA TYR A 157 -8.63 24.54 4.06
C TYR A 157 -8.67 26.07 4.00
N ILE A 158 -9.84 26.71 4.14
CA ILE A 158 -9.97 28.17 4.07
C ILE A 158 -9.12 28.81 5.18
N GLY A 159 -8.22 29.73 4.79
CA GLY A 159 -7.33 30.43 5.70
C GLY A 159 -6.12 29.61 6.20
N MET A 160 -5.97 28.36 5.77
CA MET A 160 -4.74 27.60 6.01
C MET A 160 -3.67 27.98 4.99
N ASP A 161 -2.41 28.04 5.42
CA ASP A 161 -1.27 28.15 4.52
C ASP A 161 -0.97 26.78 3.90
N LEU A 162 -0.97 26.72 2.56
CA LEU A 162 -0.70 25.51 1.80
C LEU A 162 0.57 25.68 0.97
N GLU A 163 1.42 24.66 1.03
CA GLU A 163 2.60 24.52 0.20
C GLU A 163 2.24 23.73 -1.06
N ALA A 164 2.57 24.28 -2.23
CA ALA A 164 2.27 23.67 -3.51
C ALA A 164 3.34 24.00 -4.56
N LYS A 165 3.49 23.11 -5.54
CA LYS A 165 4.40 23.28 -6.67
C LYS A 165 3.67 23.88 -7.86
N ILE A 166 4.36 24.71 -8.64
CA ILE A 166 3.78 25.35 -9.82
C ILE A 166 3.80 24.37 -10.99
N ILE A 167 2.64 24.07 -11.57
CA ILE A 167 2.56 23.28 -12.80
C ILE A 167 2.50 24.21 -14.01
N GLU A 168 1.55 25.14 -13.99
CA GLU A 168 1.19 25.94 -15.15
C GLU A 168 1.10 27.42 -14.78
N LEU A 169 1.47 28.28 -15.73
CA LEU A 169 1.48 29.72 -15.58
C LEU A 169 0.71 30.35 -16.74
N ASP A 170 -0.41 31.01 -16.44
CA ASP A 170 -1.22 31.73 -17.42
C ASP A 170 -0.97 33.24 -17.32
N LYS A 171 -0.04 33.76 -18.14
CA LYS A 171 0.29 35.20 -18.21
C LYS A 171 -0.93 36.06 -18.60
N ASN A 172 -1.85 35.55 -19.40
CA ASN A 172 -3.02 36.30 -19.88
C ASN A 172 -4.11 36.51 -18.83
N ARG A 173 -4.22 35.59 -17.85
CA ARG A 173 -5.29 35.61 -16.84
C ARG A 173 -4.79 35.91 -15.43
N ASN A 174 -3.48 36.12 -15.26
CA ASN A 174 -2.83 36.30 -13.96
C ASN A 174 -3.17 35.17 -12.97
N ASN A 175 -3.30 33.95 -13.51
CA ASN A 175 -3.60 32.75 -12.75
C ASN A 175 -2.42 31.78 -12.82
N VAL A 176 -2.11 31.15 -11.70
CA VAL A 176 -1.11 30.09 -11.60
C VAL A 176 -1.83 28.80 -11.26
N VAL A 177 -1.54 27.69 -11.94
CA VAL A 177 -2.05 26.39 -11.52
C VAL A 177 -1.00 25.72 -10.64
N LEU A 178 -1.39 25.42 -9.40
CA LEU A 178 -0.52 24.77 -8.43
C LEU A 178 -1.01 23.34 -8.16
N SER A 179 -0.09 22.49 -7.71
CA SER A 179 -0.37 21.15 -7.22
C SER A 179 0.33 20.93 -5.90
N ARG A 180 -0.48 20.67 -4.88
CA ARG A 180 0.01 20.20 -3.58
C ARG A 180 0.42 18.73 -3.64
N ARG A 181 -0.27 17.93 -4.46
CA ARG A 181 0.07 16.51 -4.66
C ARG A 181 1.50 16.32 -5.16
N ALA A 182 1.97 17.15 -6.09
CA ALA A 182 3.33 17.05 -6.63
C ALA A 182 4.39 17.26 -5.53
N TRP A 183 4.15 18.19 -4.61
CA TRP A 183 5.03 18.39 -3.45
C TRP A 183 4.98 17.21 -2.48
N LEU A 184 3.78 16.71 -2.15
CA LEU A 184 3.62 15.54 -1.28
C LEU A 184 4.27 14.28 -1.85
N GLU A 185 4.20 14.09 -3.18
CA GLU A 185 4.84 12.98 -3.89
C GLU A 185 6.37 13.06 -3.81
N GLU A 186 6.95 14.26 -3.93
CA GLU A 186 8.40 14.48 -3.89
C GLU A 186 8.98 14.28 -2.48
N THR A 187 8.35 14.88 -1.46
CA THR A 187 8.76 14.68 -0.06
C THR A 187 8.61 13.23 0.37
N GLN A 188 7.54 12.55 -0.07
CA GLN A 188 7.44 11.12 0.18
C GLN A 188 8.47 10.31 -0.60
N LYS A 189 8.84 10.70 -1.82
CA LYS A 189 9.86 10.00 -2.59
C LYS A 189 11.22 10.05 -1.89
N GLU A 190 11.61 11.20 -1.36
CA GLU A 190 12.84 11.31 -0.57
C GLU A 190 12.80 10.42 0.68
N GLN A 191 11.67 10.43 1.40
CA GLN A 191 11.48 9.55 2.57
C GLN A 191 11.46 8.06 2.18
N ARG A 192 10.90 7.70 1.01
CA ARG A 192 10.87 6.34 0.47
C ARG A 192 12.25 5.85 0.09
N GLU A 193 13.04 6.67 -0.60
CA GLU A 193 14.42 6.33 -0.98
C GLU A 193 15.29 6.11 0.26
N GLU A 194 15.19 6.99 1.26
CA GLU A 194 15.88 6.81 2.55
C GLU A 194 15.41 5.55 3.27
N PHE A 195 14.11 5.24 3.22
CA PHE A 195 13.56 4.02 3.81
C PHE A 195 14.07 2.75 3.11
N LEU A 196 14.11 2.74 1.77
CA LEU A 196 14.63 1.64 0.95
C LEU A 196 16.11 1.36 1.19
N ASP A 197 16.90 2.41 1.44
CA ASP A 197 18.33 2.25 1.73
C ASP A 197 18.60 1.69 3.13
N ASN A 198 17.71 1.97 4.09
CA ASN A 198 17.83 1.47 5.44
C ASN A 198 17.22 0.07 5.64
N LEU A 199 16.32 -0.38 4.77
CA LEU A 199 15.60 -1.64 4.94
C LEU A 199 16.42 -2.85 4.46
N GLN A 200 16.61 -3.83 5.34
CA GLN A 200 17.25 -5.11 5.01
C GLN A 200 16.21 -6.24 4.90
N PRO A 201 16.35 -7.16 3.92
CA PRO A 201 15.57 -8.40 3.91
C PRO A 201 15.78 -9.19 5.21
N GLY A 202 14.69 -9.66 5.82
CA GLY A 202 14.64 -10.38 7.10
C GLY A 202 14.36 -9.51 8.33
N GLU A 203 14.22 -8.18 8.18
CA GLU A 203 13.84 -7.31 9.29
C GLU A 203 12.35 -7.47 9.63
N LYS A 204 12.05 -7.56 10.93
CA LYS A 204 10.67 -7.55 11.45
C LYS A 204 10.24 -6.12 11.72
N ARG A 205 9.07 -5.73 11.20
CA ARG A 205 8.50 -4.40 11.31
C ARG A 205 7.01 -4.47 11.63
N SER A 206 6.55 -3.55 12.46
CA SER A 206 5.12 -3.29 12.64
C SER A 206 4.62 -2.41 11.50
N GLY A 207 3.46 -2.73 10.94
CA GLY A 207 2.82 -1.92 9.90
C GLY A 207 1.29 -1.94 10.01
N VAL A 208 0.64 -0.99 9.36
CA VAL A 208 -0.82 -0.86 9.38
C VAL A 208 -1.41 -1.29 8.06
N VAL A 209 -2.42 -2.18 8.08
CA VAL A 209 -3.08 -2.65 6.86
C VAL A 209 -3.81 -1.49 6.17
N SER A 210 -3.32 -1.04 5.00
CA SER A 210 -3.90 0.09 4.27
C SER A 210 -5.07 -0.34 3.39
N SER A 211 -4.98 -1.51 2.75
CA SER A 211 -6.05 -2.07 1.93
C SER A 211 -5.93 -3.59 1.77
N VAL A 212 -7.06 -4.27 1.60
CA VAL A 212 -7.11 -5.72 1.37
C VAL A 212 -7.72 -5.97 -0.02
N VAL A 213 -7.07 -6.83 -0.80
CA VAL A 213 -7.51 -7.27 -2.14
C VAL A 213 -7.62 -8.80 -2.15
N SER A 214 -8.25 -9.38 -3.17
CA SER A 214 -8.48 -10.83 -3.23
C SER A 214 -7.21 -11.67 -3.26
N PHE A 215 -6.11 -11.13 -3.76
CA PHE A 215 -4.82 -11.81 -3.90
C PHE A 215 -3.77 -11.41 -2.85
N GLY A 216 -4.12 -10.55 -1.88
CA GLY A 216 -3.20 -10.13 -0.84
C GLY A 216 -3.67 -8.95 0.02
N ALA A 217 -2.79 -8.48 0.90
CA ALA A 217 -3.01 -7.30 1.73
C ALA A 217 -1.86 -6.30 1.56
N PHE A 218 -2.19 -5.01 1.49
CA PHE A 218 -1.22 -3.93 1.51
C PHE A 218 -1.05 -3.43 2.94
N VAL A 219 0.19 -3.33 3.38
CA VAL A 219 0.56 -2.89 4.73
C VAL A 219 1.50 -1.70 4.61
N ASP A 220 1.12 -0.59 5.22
CA ASP A 220 1.93 0.62 5.32
C ASP A 220 2.93 0.45 6.47
N LEU A 221 4.23 0.49 6.15
CA LEU A 221 5.33 0.38 7.11
C LEU A 221 5.79 1.75 7.65
N GLY A 222 5.05 2.83 7.38
CA GLY A 222 5.40 4.19 7.78
C GLY A 222 6.43 4.85 6.88
N GLY A 223 6.46 4.47 5.60
CA GLY A 223 7.39 5.02 4.60
C GLY A 223 7.16 4.45 3.21
N MET A 224 6.85 3.16 3.11
CA MET A 224 6.46 2.51 1.86
C MET A 224 5.43 1.40 2.10
N ASP A 225 4.58 1.16 1.10
CA ASP A 225 3.60 0.07 1.12
C ASP A 225 4.28 -1.26 0.78
N GLY A 226 4.10 -2.26 1.63
CA GLY A 226 4.47 -3.64 1.35
C GLY A 226 3.26 -4.49 1.00
N LEU A 227 3.47 -5.49 0.15
CA LEU A 227 2.44 -6.44 -0.26
C LEU A 227 2.66 -7.78 0.44
N ILE A 228 1.62 -8.28 1.10
CA ILE A 228 1.55 -9.65 1.61
C ILE A 228 0.70 -10.47 0.65
N HIS A 229 1.26 -11.55 0.11
CA HIS A 229 0.50 -12.48 -0.74
C HIS A 229 -0.51 -13.28 0.09
N VAL A 230 -1.61 -13.77 -0.49
CA VAL A 230 -2.56 -14.64 0.26
C VAL A 230 -1.88 -15.83 0.92
N SER A 231 -0.90 -16.40 0.23
CA SER A 231 -0.10 -17.52 0.74
C SER A 231 0.83 -17.12 1.88
N GLU A 232 1.06 -15.83 2.14
CA GLU A 232 1.97 -15.32 3.18
C GLU A 232 1.21 -14.69 4.37
N LEU A 233 -0.13 -14.65 4.31
CA LEU A 233 -1.00 -14.15 5.39
C LEU A 233 -1.13 -15.15 6.54
N SER A 234 -1.28 -16.45 6.24
CA SER A 234 -1.47 -17.49 7.25
C SER A 234 -1.01 -18.85 6.75
N TRP A 235 -0.60 -19.72 7.67
CA TRP A 235 -0.30 -21.13 7.41
C TRP A 235 -1.54 -21.96 7.03
N LYS A 236 -2.74 -21.46 7.33
CA LYS A 236 -4.01 -22.07 6.94
C LYS A 236 -4.41 -21.62 5.53
N HIS A 237 -5.11 -22.46 4.77
CA HIS A 237 -5.71 -22.03 3.52
C HIS A 237 -6.80 -21.01 3.84
N VAL A 238 -6.69 -19.81 3.27
CA VAL A 238 -7.63 -18.70 3.50
C VAL A 238 -8.24 -18.32 2.16
N ASP A 239 -9.52 -18.66 1.95
CA ASP A 239 -10.25 -18.29 0.74
C ASP A 239 -10.48 -16.78 0.63
N HIS A 240 -10.56 -16.08 1.77
CA HIS A 240 -10.82 -14.64 1.84
C HIS A 240 -9.90 -13.94 2.85
N PRO A 241 -8.97 -13.07 2.40
CA PRO A 241 -8.00 -12.40 3.30
C PRO A 241 -8.66 -11.47 4.34
N ASN A 242 -9.90 -11.02 4.10
CA ASN A 242 -10.70 -10.24 5.06
C ASN A 242 -11.07 -11.01 6.34
N SER A 243 -10.95 -12.34 6.37
CA SER A 243 -11.21 -13.11 7.60
C SER A 243 -10.03 -13.07 8.58
N VAL A 244 -8.83 -12.72 8.09
CA VAL A 244 -7.58 -12.74 8.88
C VAL A 244 -7.10 -11.34 9.21
N VAL A 245 -7.23 -10.38 8.28
CA VAL A 245 -6.78 -9.00 8.48
C VAL A 245 -7.86 -7.99 8.11
N THR A 246 -8.02 -6.96 8.93
CA THR A 246 -8.95 -5.85 8.68
C THR A 246 -8.18 -4.60 8.26
N VAL A 247 -8.76 -3.77 7.40
CA VAL A 247 -8.18 -2.47 7.04
C VAL A 247 -8.04 -1.60 8.31
N GLY A 248 -6.82 -1.13 8.56
CA GLY A 248 -6.45 -0.34 9.73
C GLY A 248 -5.90 -1.14 10.91
N ASP A 249 -5.76 -2.45 10.79
CA ASP A 249 -5.16 -3.29 11.84
C ASP A 249 -3.63 -3.15 11.86
N GLU A 250 -3.03 -3.26 13.05
CA GLU A 250 -1.59 -3.20 13.25
C GLU A 250 -1.02 -4.62 13.28
N VAL A 251 -0.10 -4.92 12.36
CA VAL A 251 0.43 -6.27 12.15
C VAL A 251 1.96 -6.29 12.11
N ASP A 252 2.56 -7.29 12.74
CA ASP A 252 4.02 -7.52 12.74
C ASP A 252 4.42 -8.41 11.56
N VAL A 253 5.10 -7.81 10.59
CA VAL A 253 5.47 -8.42 9.30
C VAL A 253 6.98 -8.51 9.16
N GLU A 254 7.44 -9.56 8.48
CA GLU A 254 8.85 -9.70 8.10
C GLU A 254 9.04 -9.38 6.62
N VAL A 255 10.14 -8.69 6.31
CA VAL A 255 10.53 -8.37 4.94
C VAL A 255 11.15 -9.60 4.28
N LEU A 256 10.51 -10.18 3.27
CA LEU A 256 11.10 -11.29 2.51
C LEU A 256 12.05 -10.79 1.43
N GLU A 257 11.55 -9.85 0.62
CA GLU A 257 12.25 -9.36 -0.57
C GLU A 257 11.95 -7.87 -0.78
N VAL A 258 12.96 -7.13 -1.21
CA VAL A 258 12.86 -5.70 -1.53
C VAL A 258 13.25 -5.49 -2.99
N ASP A 259 12.28 -5.12 -3.82
CA ASP A 259 12.50 -4.74 -5.21
C ASP A 259 12.72 -3.22 -5.27
N ARG A 260 14.00 -2.83 -5.46
CA ARG A 260 14.43 -1.43 -5.57
C ARG A 260 14.06 -0.78 -6.91
N GLU A 261 13.86 -1.57 -7.97
CA GLU A 261 13.54 -1.04 -9.30
C GLU A 261 12.06 -0.67 -9.41
N ARG A 262 11.20 -1.44 -8.73
CA ARG A 262 9.75 -1.25 -8.76
C ARG A 262 9.20 -0.60 -7.50
N GLU A 263 10.06 -0.25 -6.55
CA GLU A 263 9.70 0.35 -5.25
C GLU A 263 8.66 -0.50 -4.50
N ARG A 264 8.87 -1.82 -4.45
CA ARG A 264 7.93 -2.78 -3.83
C ARG A 264 8.63 -3.66 -2.80
N ILE A 265 7.97 -3.85 -1.65
CA ILE A 265 8.41 -4.80 -0.63
C ILE A 265 7.44 -5.98 -0.57
N SER A 266 7.97 -7.19 -0.60
CA SER A 266 7.23 -8.42 -0.31
C SER A 266 7.34 -8.71 1.18
N LEU A 267 6.18 -8.77 1.84
CA LEU A 267 6.06 -8.98 3.28
C LEU A 267 5.43 -10.34 3.58
N SER A 268 5.75 -10.89 4.75
CA SER A 268 5.15 -12.11 5.26
C SER A 268 4.73 -11.97 6.71
N LEU A 269 3.52 -12.44 7.03
CA LEU A 269 3.06 -12.66 8.40
C LEU A 269 3.46 -14.05 8.92
N LYS A 270 3.78 -14.97 8.01
CA LYS A 270 4.17 -16.35 8.35
C LYS A 270 5.50 -16.41 9.07
N ALA A 271 6.48 -15.62 8.65
CA ALA A 271 7.83 -15.66 9.23
C ALA A 271 7.88 -15.17 10.71
N THR A 272 6.85 -14.42 11.13
CA THR A 272 6.65 -14.07 12.55
C THR A 272 5.96 -15.19 13.35
N GLN A 273 5.19 -16.05 12.70
CA GLN A 273 4.46 -17.17 13.32
C GLN A 273 5.32 -18.43 13.35
N GLN A 274 5.26 -19.21 14.44
CA GLN A 274 5.97 -20.49 14.52
C GLN A 274 5.39 -21.47 13.50
N ASP A 275 6.27 -22.18 12.79
CA ASP A 275 5.88 -23.21 11.83
C ASP A 275 5.16 -24.34 12.61
N PRO A 276 3.90 -24.69 12.30
CA PRO A 276 3.18 -25.74 13.03
C PRO A 276 3.89 -27.10 12.92
N TRP A 277 4.66 -27.32 11.86
CA TRP A 277 5.54 -28.48 11.69
C TRP A 277 6.71 -28.51 12.68
N GLN A 278 7.23 -27.34 13.04
CA GLN A 278 8.31 -27.21 13.99
C GLN A 278 7.79 -27.42 15.41
N GLU A 279 6.63 -26.86 15.75
CA GLU A 279 5.94 -27.18 17.01
C GLU A 279 5.61 -28.67 17.14
N PHE A 280 5.14 -29.29 16.05
CA PHE A 280 4.84 -30.72 16.04
C PHE A 280 6.09 -31.59 16.19
N ALA A 281 7.20 -31.22 15.55
CA ALA A 281 8.46 -31.97 15.67
C ALA A 281 9.15 -31.78 17.03
N ASP A 282 8.99 -30.62 17.67
CA ASP A 282 9.47 -30.38 19.03
C ASP A 282 8.59 -31.10 20.07
N GLY A 283 7.28 -31.20 19.80
CA GLY A 283 6.30 -31.86 20.66
C GLY A 283 6.28 -33.38 20.58
N HIS A 284 6.52 -33.96 19.40
CA HIS A 284 6.32 -35.39 19.15
C HIS A 284 7.59 -36.11 18.70
N LYS A 285 7.79 -37.33 19.23
CA LYS A 285 8.93 -38.18 18.86
C LYS A 285 8.51 -39.30 17.91
N VAL A 286 9.43 -39.71 17.03
CA VAL A 286 9.26 -40.91 16.21
C VAL A 286 9.01 -42.11 17.13
N GLY A 287 7.90 -42.82 16.89
CA GLY A 287 7.40 -43.92 17.71
C GLY A 287 6.31 -43.54 18.72
N GLU A 288 5.88 -42.28 18.76
CA GLU A 288 4.77 -41.84 19.59
C GLU A 288 3.41 -42.20 18.97
N LEU A 289 2.44 -42.52 19.85
CA LEU A 289 1.05 -42.74 19.50
C LEU A 289 0.33 -41.39 19.50
N VAL A 290 -0.22 -41.01 18.36
CA VAL A 290 -0.98 -39.78 18.20
C VAL A 290 -2.37 -40.10 17.68
N TYR A 291 -3.33 -39.30 18.11
CA TYR A 291 -4.70 -39.40 17.65
C TYR A 291 -4.86 -38.64 16.33
N GLY A 292 -5.49 -39.27 15.34
CA GLY A 292 -5.65 -38.64 14.03
C GLY A 292 -6.94 -39.03 13.32
N ARG A 293 -7.45 -38.11 12.52
CA ARG A 293 -8.69 -38.26 11.75
C ARG A 293 -8.40 -38.50 10.28
N VAL A 294 -9.01 -39.51 9.68
CA VAL A 294 -8.87 -39.79 8.24
C VAL A 294 -9.53 -38.68 7.42
N THR A 295 -8.79 -37.98 6.57
CA THR A 295 -9.33 -36.94 5.67
C THR A 295 -9.61 -37.49 4.29
N LYS A 296 -8.66 -38.21 3.70
CA LYS A 296 -8.73 -38.70 2.32
C LYS A 296 -8.20 -40.12 2.19
N LEU A 297 -8.85 -40.92 1.35
CA LEU A 297 -8.40 -42.26 0.97
C LEU A 297 -7.85 -42.23 -0.44
N VAL A 298 -6.73 -42.91 -0.66
CA VAL A 298 -6.11 -43.10 -1.97
C VAL A 298 -5.77 -44.58 -2.15
N PRO A 299 -5.71 -45.15 -3.36
CA PRO A 299 -5.50 -46.60 -3.53
C PRO A 299 -4.23 -47.16 -2.87
N PHE A 300 -3.22 -46.31 -2.65
CA PHE A 300 -1.94 -46.67 -2.01
C PHE A 300 -1.85 -46.29 -0.53
N GLY A 301 -2.89 -45.72 0.08
CA GLY A 301 -2.87 -45.35 1.49
C GLY A 301 -4.03 -44.48 1.99
N SER A 302 -3.90 -43.98 3.21
CA SER A 302 -4.87 -43.11 3.87
C SER A 302 -4.17 -41.86 4.40
N PHE A 303 -4.71 -40.68 4.11
CA PHE A 303 -4.28 -39.42 4.72
C PHE A 303 -5.01 -39.25 6.04
N VAL A 304 -4.23 -39.18 7.11
CA VAL A 304 -4.70 -38.99 8.47
C VAL A 304 -4.18 -37.64 8.97
N GLN A 305 -5.09 -36.77 9.36
CA GLN A 305 -4.79 -35.50 10.00
C GLN A 305 -4.49 -35.75 11.48
N VAL A 306 -3.26 -35.45 11.90
CA VAL A 306 -2.74 -35.75 13.25
C VAL A 306 -2.61 -34.49 14.11
N GLY A 307 -2.85 -33.31 13.54
CA GLY A 307 -2.85 -32.02 14.23
C GLY A 307 -3.40 -30.89 13.37
N ASP A 308 -3.26 -29.65 13.84
CA ASP A 308 -3.73 -28.45 13.13
C ASP A 308 -2.98 -28.23 11.81
N GLY A 309 -3.55 -28.70 10.70
CA GLY A 309 -2.99 -28.53 9.35
C GLY A 309 -1.83 -29.47 9.01
N ILE A 310 -1.66 -30.56 9.77
CA ILE A 310 -0.62 -31.56 9.53
C ILE A 310 -1.27 -32.88 9.12
N GLU A 311 -0.91 -33.36 7.94
CA GLU A 311 -1.37 -34.63 7.37
C GLU A 311 -0.22 -35.64 7.33
N GLY A 312 -0.51 -36.87 7.72
CA GLY A 312 0.38 -38.00 7.57
C GLY A 312 -0.23 -39.08 6.68
N LEU A 313 0.63 -39.80 5.98
CA LEU A 313 0.23 -40.89 5.10
C LEU A 313 0.41 -42.22 5.81
N VAL A 314 -0.65 -43.00 5.87
CA VAL A 314 -0.63 -44.41 6.25
C VAL A 314 -0.58 -45.23 4.96
N HIS A 315 0.51 -45.96 4.72
CA HIS A 315 0.61 -46.84 3.56
C HIS A 315 -0.30 -48.07 3.75
N ILE A 316 -0.84 -48.64 2.68
CA ILE A 316 -1.70 -49.86 2.75
C ILE A 316 -1.05 -51.02 3.54
N SER A 317 0.28 -51.10 3.53
CA SER A 317 1.06 -52.11 4.25
C SER A 317 1.12 -51.91 5.76
N GLU A 318 0.83 -50.70 6.23
CA GLU A 318 0.87 -50.27 7.63
C GLU A 318 -0.54 -50.08 8.23
N MET A 319 -1.60 -50.35 7.45
CA MET A 319 -2.99 -50.26 7.89
C MET A 319 -3.48 -51.51 8.63
N SER A 320 -3.02 -52.70 8.25
CA SER A 320 -3.44 -53.96 8.86
C SER A 320 -2.36 -55.03 8.77
N ALA A 321 -2.43 -56.05 9.62
CA ALA A 321 -1.54 -57.22 9.56
C ALA A 321 -1.82 -58.13 8.35
N HIS A 322 -3.01 -58.01 7.76
CA HIS A 322 -3.41 -58.73 6.55
C HIS A 322 -3.18 -57.86 5.30
N HIS A 323 -2.86 -58.48 4.16
CA HIS A 323 -2.74 -57.76 2.90
C HIS A 323 -4.13 -57.30 2.46
N VAL A 324 -4.33 -55.99 2.44
CA VAL A 324 -5.58 -55.37 2.01
C VAL A 324 -5.33 -54.67 0.68
N GLU A 325 -6.18 -54.95 -0.31
CA GLU A 325 -6.07 -54.38 -1.66
C GLU A 325 -6.71 -52.98 -1.74
N LEU A 326 -7.67 -52.65 -0.86
CA LEU A 326 -8.30 -51.32 -0.79
C LEU A 326 -8.40 -50.80 0.66
N PRO A 327 -7.91 -49.57 0.94
CA PRO A 327 -7.94 -48.99 2.28
C PRO A 327 -9.35 -48.73 2.83
N GLU A 328 -10.36 -48.59 1.96
CA GLU A 328 -11.78 -48.42 2.32
C GLU A 328 -12.37 -49.61 3.10
N GLN A 329 -11.74 -50.78 3.02
CA GLN A 329 -12.18 -51.97 3.76
C GLN A 329 -11.80 -51.91 5.24
N VAL A 330 -10.88 -51.04 5.62
CA VAL A 330 -10.29 -50.98 6.98
C VAL A 330 -10.65 -49.69 7.70
N VAL A 331 -10.74 -48.57 6.98
CA VAL A 331 -10.99 -47.26 7.59
C VAL A 331 -12.04 -46.49 6.78
N THR A 332 -12.89 -45.75 7.49
CA THR A 332 -13.89 -44.87 6.87
C THR A 332 -13.36 -43.44 6.79
N PRO A 333 -13.63 -42.68 5.71
CA PRO A 333 -13.34 -41.24 5.71
C PRO A 333 -14.00 -40.54 6.89
N GLY A 334 -13.22 -39.76 7.63
CA GLY A 334 -13.66 -39.02 8.82
C GLY A 334 -13.60 -39.79 10.14
N GLU A 335 -13.19 -41.07 10.13
CA GLU A 335 -12.98 -41.88 11.32
C GLU A 335 -11.71 -41.43 12.08
N GLU A 336 -11.75 -41.52 13.40
CA GLU A 336 -10.66 -41.10 14.27
C GLU A 336 -9.96 -42.31 14.89
N LEU A 337 -8.66 -42.42 14.70
CA LEU A 337 -7.86 -43.61 14.96
C LEU A 337 -6.57 -43.25 15.70
N TRP A 338 -6.06 -44.21 16.47
CA TRP A 338 -4.71 -44.12 17.03
C TRP A 338 -3.69 -44.55 15.98
N VAL A 339 -2.76 -43.65 15.66
CA VAL A 339 -1.70 -43.88 14.68
C VAL A 339 -0.35 -43.63 15.30
N LYS A 340 0.63 -44.46 14.95
CA LYS A 340 2.00 -44.30 15.42
C LYS A 340 2.85 -43.62 14.36
N ILE A 341 3.66 -42.64 14.75
CA ILE A 341 4.62 -41.99 13.85
C ILE A 341 5.79 -42.94 13.61
N ILE A 342 5.97 -43.41 12.38
CA ILE A 342 7.12 -44.24 11.98
C ILE A 342 8.29 -43.36 11.54
N ASP A 343 7.99 -42.33 10.77
CA ASP A 343 9.00 -41.47 10.16
C ASP A 343 8.46 -40.05 9.99
N LEU A 344 9.31 -39.07 10.24
CA LEU A 344 8.98 -37.65 10.17
C LEU A 344 10.05 -36.94 9.34
N ASP A 345 9.66 -36.52 8.14
CA ASP A 345 10.53 -35.77 7.22
C ASP A 345 10.13 -34.29 7.24
N LEU A 346 10.95 -33.49 7.91
CA LEU A 346 10.80 -32.03 8.03
C LEU A 346 11.06 -31.30 6.70
N GLN A 347 11.91 -31.83 5.83
CA GLN A 347 12.24 -31.16 4.57
C GLN A 347 11.11 -31.30 3.56
N ARG A 348 10.46 -32.47 3.54
CA ARG A 348 9.34 -32.75 2.63
C ARG A 348 7.97 -32.52 3.27
N ARG A 349 7.93 -32.09 4.54
CA ARG A 349 6.69 -31.91 5.31
C ARG A 349 5.78 -33.14 5.16
N ARG A 350 6.34 -34.32 5.44
CA ARG A 350 5.65 -35.61 5.30
C ARG A 350 5.86 -36.47 6.53
N ILE A 351 4.77 -37.05 7.03
CA ILE A 351 4.78 -37.98 8.16
C ILE A 351 4.28 -39.34 7.67
N SER A 352 5.04 -40.39 7.95
CA SER A 352 4.60 -41.76 7.70
C SER A 352 4.02 -42.33 9.00
N LEU A 353 2.75 -42.74 8.93
CA LEU A 353 1.98 -43.22 10.06
C LEU A 353 1.66 -44.70 9.91
N SER A 354 1.45 -45.40 11.03
CA SER A 354 1.06 -46.81 11.03
C SER A 354 0.00 -47.12 12.08
N ILE A 355 -1.04 -47.81 11.64
CA ILE A 355 -2.12 -48.34 12.49
C ILE A 355 -1.68 -49.69 13.06
N LYS A 356 -0.95 -50.49 12.26
CA LYS A 356 -0.44 -51.81 12.69
C LYS A 356 0.47 -51.70 13.90
N GLN A 357 1.43 -50.78 13.89
CA GLN A 357 2.35 -50.61 15.00
C GLN A 357 1.70 -49.92 16.21
N ALA A 358 0.57 -49.25 16.02
CA ALA A 358 -0.25 -48.76 17.13
C ALA A 358 -0.96 -49.91 17.85
N ALA A 359 -1.46 -50.91 17.09
CA ALA A 359 -2.07 -52.12 17.65
C ALA A 359 -1.05 -53.07 18.31
N GLU A 360 0.19 -53.16 17.81
CA GLU A 360 1.27 -53.94 18.43
C GLU A 360 1.92 -53.22 19.64
N GLY A 361 1.73 -51.91 19.75
CA GLY A 361 2.28 -51.05 20.79
C GLY A 361 1.46 -51.05 22.08
N GLY A 362 1.24 -52.22 22.67
CA GLY A 362 0.66 -52.36 24.00
C GLY A 362 1.59 -51.81 25.09
N VAL A 363 1.54 -50.50 25.31
CA VAL A 363 1.84 -49.90 26.61
C VAL A 363 0.77 -48.85 26.86
N VAL A 364 -0.32 -49.32 27.45
CA VAL A 364 -1.28 -48.46 28.13
C VAL A 364 -0.50 -47.71 29.21
N ALA A 365 -0.48 -46.38 29.15
CA ALA A 365 0.05 -45.57 30.23
C ALA A 365 -0.64 -45.99 31.55
N ALA A 366 0.13 -46.09 32.63
CA ALA A 366 -0.31 -46.58 33.94
C ALA A 366 -1.48 -45.77 34.56
N GLU A 367 -1.93 -44.70 33.91
CA GLU A 367 -3.01 -43.82 34.38
C GLU A 367 -4.42 -44.28 33.97
N TYR A 368 -4.58 -45.34 33.17
CA TYR A 368 -5.91 -45.84 32.74
C TYR A 368 -6.32 -47.21 33.29
N GLN A 369 -5.55 -47.80 34.20
CA GLN A 369 -5.92 -49.06 34.88
C GLN A 369 -7.09 -48.92 35.86
N GLU A 370 -7.47 -47.69 36.24
CA GLU A 370 -8.48 -47.48 37.29
C GLU A 370 -9.92 -47.37 36.76
N ALA A 371 -10.13 -47.40 35.43
CA ALA A 371 -11.46 -47.21 34.82
C ALA A 371 -12.17 -48.49 34.31
N PHE A 372 -11.46 -49.63 34.16
CA PHE A 372 -12.06 -50.89 33.72
C PHE A 372 -11.63 -52.04 34.64
N GLY A 373 -12.60 -52.58 35.38
CA GLY A 373 -12.42 -53.55 36.46
C GLY A 373 -11.70 -54.87 36.06
N GLU A 374 -11.08 -55.47 37.08
CA GLU A 374 -10.13 -56.59 37.10
C GLU A 374 -10.54 -57.97 36.51
N HIS A 375 -11.47 -58.08 35.56
CA HIS A 375 -11.95 -59.41 35.12
C HIS A 375 -12.03 -59.60 33.60
N ALA A 376 -10.88 -59.69 32.90
CA ALA A 376 -10.82 -60.16 31.51
C ALA A 376 -9.45 -60.70 30.99
N TYR A 377 -8.51 -61.12 31.87
CA TYR A 377 -7.16 -61.56 31.43
C TYR A 377 -6.68 -62.79 32.22
N ASP A 378 -5.83 -63.62 31.59
CA ASP A 378 -5.07 -64.67 32.29
C ASP A 378 -3.72 -64.17 32.84
N GLU A 379 -3.06 -65.00 33.66
CA GLU A 379 -1.80 -64.67 34.37
C GLU A 379 -0.57 -64.51 33.42
N ALA A 380 -0.77 -64.62 32.11
CA ALA A 380 0.23 -64.35 31.08
C ALA A 380 -0.10 -63.11 30.22
N GLY A 381 -1.19 -62.39 30.53
CA GLY A 381 -1.56 -61.15 29.85
C GLY A 381 -2.30 -61.34 28.52
N ASN A 382 -2.84 -62.52 28.25
CA ASN A 382 -3.71 -62.72 27.09
C ASN A 382 -5.17 -62.43 27.45
N PHE A 383 -5.86 -61.76 26.53
CA PHE A 383 -7.31 -61.54 26.59
C PHE A 383 -8.04 -62.86 26.30
N ILE A 384 -8.83 -63.34 27.25
CA ILE A 384 -9.71 -64.51 27.07
C ILE A 384 -11.16 -64.04 27.19
N GLY A 385 -11.65 -63.39 26.13
CA GLY A 385 -13.06 -63.06 25.98
C GLY A 385 -13.64 -63.82 24.80
N GLU A 386 -14.54 -64.76 25.09
CA GLU A 386 -15.36 -65.48 24.12
C GLU A 386 -16.48 -64.55 23.63
N PHE A 387 -16.52 -64.23 22.34
CA PHE A 387 -17.70 -63.62 21.73
C PHE A 387 -18.60 -64.76 21.25
N GLU A 388 -19.62 -65.11 22.04
CA GLU A 388 -20.77 -65.84 21.54
C GLU A 388 -21.58 -64.92 20.61
N TYR A 389 -21.73 -65.35 19.36
CA TYR A 389 -22.61 -64.74 18.37
C TYR A 389 -24.02 -65.28 18.60
N GLU A 390 -24.87 -64.57 19.34
CA GLU A 390 -26.32 -64.81 19.25
C GLU A 390 -26.84 -64.13 17.98
N ALA A 391 -27.16 -64.93 16.96
CA ALA A 391 -27.86 -64.46 15.78
C ALA A 391 -29.22 -63.86 16.19
N PRO A 392 -29.58 -62.65 15.72
CA PRO A 392 -30.91 -62.11 15.96
C PRO A 392 -31.94 -62.96 15.21
N VAL A 393 -33.02 -63.28 15.92
CA VAL A 393 -34.19 -63.99 15.41
C VAL A 393 -34.81 -63.19 14.26
N GLU A 394 -35.13 -63.85 13.14
CA GLU A 394 -35.85 -63.28 12.00
C GLU A 394 -37.09 -62.47 12.45
N GLY A 395 -37.25 -61.23 12.00
CA GLY A 395 -38.59 -60.64 11.88
C GLY A 395 -38.87 -59.17 12.19
N GLU A 396 -37.89 -58.29 12.47
CA GLU A 396 -38.19 -56.84 12.59
C GLU A 396 -37.17 -55.98 11.82
N GLU A 397 -37.60 -55.40 10.70
CA GLU A 397 -36.84 -54.42 9.92
C GLU A 397 -36.74 -53.08 10.67
N SER A 398 -35.54 -52.51 10.75
CA SER A 398 -35.31 -51.17 11.30
C SER A 398 -35.77 -50.07 10.33
N GLU A 399 -36.25 -48.93 10.84
CA GLU A 399 -36.65 -47.77 10.02
C GLU A 399 -35.51 -47.23 9.15
N ALA A 400 -34.26 -47.45 9.57
CA ALA A 400 -33.07 -47.08 8.81
C ALA A 400 -32.96 -47.87 7.50
N GLU A 401 -33.09 -49.19 7.54
CA GLU A 401 -32.97 -50.03 6.33
C GLU A 401 -34.08 -49.77 5.30
N ARG A 402 -35.26 -49.33 5.76
CA ARG A 402 -36.37 -48.95 4.87
C ARG A 402 -36.09 -47.62 4.15
N ALA A 403 -35.48 -46.66 4.84
CA ALA A 403 -35.09 -45.37 4.27
C ALA A 403 -33.94 -45.48 3.24
N TRP A 404 -32.96 -46.35 3.50
CA TRP A 404 -31.87 -46.61 2.56
C TRP A 404 -32.34 -47.33 1.28
N ARG A 405 -33.31 -48.25 1.42
CA ARG A 405 -33.89 -48.99 0.27
C ARG A 405 -34.77 -48.09 -0.61
N GLU A 406 -35.61 -47.23 -0.01
CA GLU A 406 -36.42 -46.25 -0.77
C GLU A 406 -35.55 -45.26 -1.56
N TYR A 407 -34.45 -44.78 -0.97
CA TYR A 407 -33.53 -43.86 -1.64
C TYR A 407 -32.83 -44.52 -2.85
N TYR A 408 -32.43 -45.78 -2.70
CA TYR A 408 -31.80 -46.57 -3.78
C TYR A 408 -32.78 -46.95 -4.89
N GLU A 409 -34.05 -47.23 -4.57
CA GLU A 409 -35.10 -47.53 -5.56
C GLU A 409 -35.56 -46.28 -6.33
N GLU A 410 -35.52 -45.09 -5.71
CA GLU A 410 -36.02 -43.86 -6.33
C GLU A 410 -35.02 -43.17 -7.28
N HIS A 411 -33.70 -43.25 -7.01
CA HIS A 411 -32.70 -42.46 -7.75
C HIS A 411 -31.89 -43.25 -8.80
N GLY A 412 -32.03 -44.56 -8.86
CA GLY A 412 -31.55 -45.41 -9.96
C GLY A 412 -30.02 -45.49 -10.13
N GLU A 413 -29.56 -46.65 -10.59
CA GLU A 413 -28.16 -46.99 -10.87
C GLU A 413 -27.49 -46.09 -11.94
N GLU A 414 -28.27 -45.27 -12.66
CA GLU A 414 -27.81 -44.37 -13.74
C GLU A 414 -27.17 -43.09 -13.22
N ALA A 415 -27.66 -42.50 -12.12
CA ALA A 415 -27.09 -41.27 -11.55
C ALA A 415 -25.67 -41.50 -11.01
N TYR A 416 -25.42 -42.66 -10.41
CA TYR A 416 -24.10 -43.09 -9.95
C TYR A 416 -23.14 -43.31 -11.12
N ARG A 417 -23.61 -43.97 -12.20
CA ARG A 417 -22.78 -44.24 -13.38
C ARG A 417 -22.43 -42.96 -14.16
N GLN A 418 -23.33 -41.98 -14.17
CA GLN A 418 -23.11 -40.69 -14.83
C GLN A 418 -22.16 -39.79 -14.03
N ALA A 419 -22.27 -39.79 -12.69
CA ALA A 419 -21.32 -39.09 -11.81
C ALA A 419 -19.90 -39.67 -11.87
N VAL A 420 -19.74 -40.98 -12.07
CA VAL A 420 -18.43 -41.62 -12.27
C VAL A 420 -17.84 -41.27 -13.65
N ALA A 421 -18.66 -41.24 -14.70
CA ALA A 421 -18.21 -40.88 -16.05
C ALA A 421 -17.78 -39.40 -16.18
N ASP A 422 -18.53 -38.47 -15.58
CA ASP A 422 -18.18 -37.04 -15.57
C ASP A 422 -16.87 -36.77 -14.81
N TYR A 423 -16.54 -37.61 -13.81
CA TYR A 423 -15.29 -37.51 -13.04
C TYR A 423 -14.09 -38.02 -13.86
N GLU A 424 -14.23 -39.14 -14.58
CA GLU A 424 -13.17 -39.69 -15.45
C GLU A 424 -12.86 -38.78 -16.67
N GLU A 425 -13.85 -38.05 -17.19
CA GLU A 425 -13.66 -37.11 -18.30
C GLU A 425 -12.93 -35.82 -17.84
N SER A 426 -13.06 -35.44 -16.56
CA SER A 426 -12.38 -34.29 -15.97
C SER A 426 -10.88 -34.54 -15.70
N GLU A 427 -10.48 -35.77 -15.34
CA GLU A 427 -9.06 -36.11 -15.14
C GLU A 427 -8.28 -36.22 -16.46
N GLN A 428 -8.90 -36.64 -17.57
CA GLN A 428 -8.20 -36.71 -18.87
C GLN A 428 -8.02 -35.34 -19.55
N GLY A 429 -8.75 -34.32 -19.12
CA GLY A 429 -8.61 -32.94 -19.59
C GLY A 429 -7.43 -32.19 -18.96
N GLU A 430 -7.04 -32.53 -17.73
CA GLU A 430 -5.92 -31.88 -17.02
C GLU A 430 -4.54 -32.43 -17.47
N ASP A 431 -4.46 -33.67 -17.95
CA ASP A 431 -3.20 -34.31 -18.37
C ASP A 431 -2.74 -33.96 -19.81
N THR A 432 -3.52 -33.19 -20.59
CA THR A 432 -3.12 -32.78 -21.97
C THR A 432 -2.69 -31.31 -22.09
N ALA A 433 -2.80 -30.50 -21.04
CA ALA A 433 -2.41 -29.08 -21.08
C ALA A 433 -0.96 -28.80 -20.63
N ASP A 434 -0.33 -29.69 -19.84
CA ASP A 434 1.03 -29.46 -19.29
C ASP A 434 2.16 -30.25 -19.98
N GLY A 435 1.88 -30.87 -21.13
CA GLY A 435 2.86 -31.64 -21.92
C GLY A 435 3.53 -30.88 -23.08
N ALA A 436 3.22 -29.60 -23.30
CA ALA A 436 3.64 -28.86 -24.49
C ALA A 436 4.54 -27.64 -24.19
N SER A 437 5.65 -27.82 -23.47
CA SER A 437 6.72 -26.80 -23.46
C SER A 437 8.14 -27.29 -23.16
N VAL A 438 8.45 -28.59 -23.24
CA VAL A 438 9.82 -29.09 -22.93
C VAL A 438 10.39 -30.06 -23.99
N ALA A 439 9.83 -30.10 -25.21
CA ALA A 439 10.30 -31.00 -26.26
C ALA A 439 10.75 -30.29 -27.56
N GLU A 440 11.45 -29.15 -27.44
CA GLU A 440 12.04 -28.46 -28.60
C GLU A 440 13.55 -28.13 -28.49
N ALA A 441 14.30 -28.83 -27.63
CA ALA A 441 15.75 -28.58 -27.46
C ALA A 441 16.69 -29.77 -27.73
N ASP A 442 16.20 -30.96 -28.13
CA ASP A 442 17.07 -32.14 -28.30
C ASP A 442 16.84 -32.92 -29.61
N ALA A 443 16.60 -32.18 -30.71
CA ALA A 443 16.53 -32.73 -32.06
C ALA A 443 17.19 -31.81 -33.10
N ALA A 444 18.45 -31.44 -32.86
CA ALA A 444 19.31 -30.80 -33.86
C ALA A 444 20.80 -31.08 -33.58
N ALA A 445 21.19 -32.34 -33.54
CA ALA A 445 22.60 -32.74 -33.54
C ALA A 445 22.81 -34.17 -34.07
N GLU A 446 22.31 -34.45 -35.28
CA GLU A 446 22.83 -35.53 -36.13
C GLU A 446 22.46 -35.25 -37.60
N GLU A 447 23.20 -34.32 -38.22
CA GLU A 447 23.58 -34.31 -39.65
C GLU A 447 24.54 -33.12 -39.89
N GLU A 448 25.84 -33.31 -39.59
CA GLU A 448 27.06 -32.89 -40.34
C GLU A 448 28.32 -32.99 -39.49
#